data_AF-A0A067LV19-F1
#
_entry.id   AF-A0A067LV19-F1
#
_cell.length_a   1.000
_cell.length_b   1.000
_cell.length_c   1.000
_cell.angle_alpha   90.00
_cell.angle_beta   90.00
_cell.angle_gamma   90.00
#
_symmetry.space_group_name_H-M   'P 1'
#
loop_
_entity.id
_entity.type
_entity.pdbx_description
1 polymer ?
#
loop_
_entity_poly.entity_id
_entity_poly.type
_entity_poly.pdbx_seq_one_letter_code
_entity_poly.pdbx_strand_id
1 'polypeptide(L)'
;QRCDAAKPVCGPCVKAGVAERCAYDGGPKKTWVQTLQDRVRELEDNIEELQPLIQTSRRSPSADPRYSVPYPRLPSFSLDKISPVSFTSIQAFFKHRWQHTFEFDIPRFWAAYILPQSHPDSIHPALLDALCLLGCTYLKHPEEPLYLSRLKQSLTRSLETADRLFDFLRASSLLATYFYRSGRRVAKSSTSIAVH
;
A
#
# COMPACT_ATOMS: atom_id res chain seq x y z
N GLN A 1 -32.07 -36.14 -3.28
CA GLN A 1 -31.45 -37.35 -2.69
C GLN A 1 -30.07 -36.96 -2.15
N ARG A 2 -29.67 -37.41 -0.95
CA ARG A 2 -28.36 -37.10 -0.35
C ARG A 2 -27.37 -38.23 -0.67
N CYS A 3 -26.13 -37.91 -1.04
CA CYS A 3 -25.05 -38.89 -1.29
C CYS A 3 -24.55 -39.48 0.04
N ASP A 4 -24.39 -40.81 0.11
CA ASP A 4 -23.90 -41.53 1.30
C ASP A 4 -22.37 -41.74 1.30
N ALA A 5 -21.67 -41.24 0.27
CA ALA A 5 -20.22 -41.30 0.12
C ALA A 5 -19.58 -42.71 0.19
N ALA A 6 -20.38 -43.77 0.01
CA ALA A 6 -19.87 -45.13 -0.07
C ALA A 6 -19.01 -45.31 -1.34
N LYS A 7 -17.83 -45.95 -1.21
CA LYS A 7 -16.92 -46.23 -2.33
C LYS A 7 -17.04 -47.71 -2.75
N PRO A 8 -16.93 -48.06 -4.04
CA PRO A 8 -16.57 -47.20 -5.19
C PRO A 8 -17.73 -46.38 -5.78
N VAL A 9 -18.99 -46.70 -5.45
CA VAL A 9 -20.19 -46.03 -5.95
C VAL A 9 -21.15 -45.76 -4.78
N CYS A 10 -21.74 -44.56 -4.75
CA CYS A 10 -22.70 -44.17 -3.72
C CYS A 10 -23.96 -45.06 -3.75
N GLY A 11 -24.49 -45.48 -2.59
CA GLY A 11 -25.69 -46.32 -2.51
C GLY A 11 -26.94 -45.74 -3.20
N PRO A 12 -27.22 -44.43 -3.13
CA PRO A 12 -28.26 -43.77 -3.94
C PRO A 12 -28.03 -43.91 -5.45
N CYS A 13 -26.78 -43.89 -5.90
CA CYS A 13 -26.38 -43.99 -7.30
C CYS A 13 -26.59 -45.42 -7.83
N VAL A 14 -26.33 -46.42 -6.98
CA VAL A 14 -26.64 -47.84 -7.25
C VAL A 14 -28.15 -48.03 -7.39
N LYS A 15 -28.94 -47.54 -6.42
CA LYS A 15 -30.40 -47.68 -6.42
C LYS A 15 -31.07 -46.98 -7.61
N ALA A 16 -30.50 -45.88 -8.08
CA ALA A 16 -31.00 -45.12 -9.21
C ALA A 16 -30.54 -45.67 -10.58
N GLY A 17 -29.78 -46.77 -10.63
CA GLY A 17 -29.32 -47.38 -11.88
C GLY A 17 -28.30 -46.53 -12.66
N VAL A 18 -27.67 -45.54 -12.00
CA VAL A 18 -26.69 -44.62 -12.61
C VAL A 18 -25.28 -44.81 -12.03
N ALA A 19 -24.97 -46.04 -11.60
CA ALA A 19 -23.68 -46.38 -11.00
C ALA A 19 -22.48 -45.98 -11.90
N GLU A 20 -22.61 -46.18 -13.21
CA GLU A 20 -21.65 -45.81 -14.26
C GLU A 20 -21.32 -44.30 -14.28
N ARG A 21 -22.23 -43.44 -13.82
CA ARG A 21 -22.07 -41.97 -13.79
C ARG A 21 -21.66 -41.44 -12.42
N CYS A 22 -21.48 -42.32 -11.43
CA CYS A 22 -21.02 -41.94 -10.11
C CYS A 22 -19.50 -41.76 -10.14
N ALA A 23 -19.06 -40.53 -10.41
CA ALA A 23 -17.66 -40.15 -10.34
C ALA A 23 -17.40 -39.37 -9.05
N TYR A 24 -16.41 -39.80 -8.29
CA TYR A 24 -15.78 -38.96 -7.28
C TYR A 24 -14.62 -38.23 -7.96
N ASP A 25 -14.55 -36.90 -7.81
CA ASP A 25 -13.41 -36.10 -8.30
C ASP A 25 -12.14 -36.49 -7.53
N GLY A 26 -11.47 -37.55 -8.01
CA GLY A 26 -10.32 -38.20 -7.39
C GLY A 26 -8.98 -37.81 -7.97
N GLY A 27 -8.90 -36.75 -8.78
CA GLY A 27 -7.62 -36.21 -9.23
C GLY A 27 -6.83 -35.68 -8.04
N PRO A 28 -5.50 -35.92 -7.95
CA PRO A 28 -4.68 -35.33 -6.91
C PRO A 28 -4.78 -33.81 -7.02
N LYS A 29 -5.47 -33.18 -6.06
CA LYS A 29 -5.50 -31.73 -5.95
C LYS A 29 -4.08 -31.29 -5.58
N LYS A 30 -3.53 -30.33 -6.34
CA LYS A 30 -2.24 -29.71 -6.00
C LYS A 30 -2.28 -29.31 -4.53
N THR A 31 -1.31 -29.77 -3.75
CA THR A 31 -1.21 -29.38 -2.35
C THR A 31 -0.91 -27.89 -2.28
N TRP A 32 -1.33 -27.24 -1.19
CA TRP A 32 -1.00 -25.83 -0.98
C TRP A 32 0.50 -25.54 -1.10
N VAL A 33 1.33 -26.48 -0.65
CA VAL A 33 2.80 -26.41 -0.78
C VAL A 33 3.22 -26.44 -2.25
N GLN A 34 2.63 -27.32 -3.06
CA GLN A 34 2.90 -27.36 -4.52
C GLN A 34 2.47 -26.08 -5.23
N THR A 35 1.30 -25.53 -4.88
CA THR A 35 0.83 -24.26 -5.45
C THR A 35 1.76 -23.10 -5.10
N LEU A 36 2.26 -23.06 -3.85
CA LEU A 36 3.20 -22.04 -3.41
C LEU A 36 4.58 -22.21 -4.07
N GLN A 37 5.06 -23.43 -4.22
CA GLN A 37 6.33 -23.72 -4.91
C GLN A 37 6.26 -23.37 -6.41
N ASP A 38 5.14 -23.68 -7.06
CA ASP A 38 4.88 -23.29 -8.45
C ASP A 38 4.93 -21.76 -8.60
N ARG A 39 4.32 -21.02 -7.65
CA ARG A 39 4.31 -19.55 -7.68
C ARG A 39 5.66 -18.93 -7.38
N VAL A 40 6.46 -19.52 -6.48
CA VAL A 40 7.83 -19.07 -6.21
C VAL A 40 8.68 -19.21 -7.47
N ARG A 41 8.63 -20.36 -8.13
CA ARG A 41 9.39 -20.60 -9.38
C ARG A 41 9.02 -19.60 -10.47
N GLU A 42 7.73 -19.39 -10.69
CA GLU A 42 7.24 -18.40 -11.66
C GLU A 42 7.77 -16.98 -11.36
N LEU A 43 7.79 -16.59 -10.08
CA LEU A 43 8.28 -15.27 -9.68
C LEU A 43 9.79 -15.14 -9.84
N GLU A 44 10.55 -16.20 -9.56
CA GLU A 44 12.00 -16.25 -9.77
C GLU A 44 12.36 -16.12 -11.26
N ASP A 45 11.64 -16.83 -12.14
CA ASP A 45 11.84 -16.76 -13.60
C ASP A 45 11.56 -15.33 -14.14
N ASN A 46 10.49 -14.69 -13.66
CA ASN A 46 10.15 -13.31 -14.05
C ASN A 46 11.22 -12.30 -13.57
N ILE A 47 11.83 -12.53 -12.41
CA ILE A 47 12.91 -11.67 -11.91
C ILE A 47 14.14 -11.81 -12.82
N GLU A 48 14.51 -13.03 -13.19
CA GLU A 48 15.65 -13.30 -14.07
C GLU A 48 15.48 -12.64 -15.44
N GLU A 49 14.27 -12.68 -16.01
CA GLU A 49 13.95 -12.05 -17.29
C GLU A 49 14.04 -10.51 -17.25
N LEU A 50 13.61 -9.89 -16.15
CA LEU A 50 13.53 -8.42 -16.04
C LEU A 50 14.84 -7.76 -15.57
N GLN A 51 15.76 -8.53 -14.99
CA GLN A 51 17.04 -8.02 -14.48
C GLN A 51 17.89 -7.26 -15.52
N PRO A 52 18.02 -7.70 -16.79
CA PRO A 52 18.82 -7.02 -17.81
C PRO A 52 18.28 -5.65 -18.19
N LEU A 53 16.94 -5.48 -18.19
CA LEU A 53 16.27 -4.22 -18.54
C LEU A 53 16.51 -3.13 -17.48
N ILE A 54 16.68 -3.54 -16.22
CA ILE A 54 17.03 -2.64 -15.11
C ILE A 54 18.51 -2.21 -15.21
N GLN A 55 19.38 -3.07 -15.76
CA GLN A 55 20.81 -2.76 -15.95
C GLN A 55 21.04 -1.77 -17.10
N THR A 56 20.26 -1.86 -18.18
CA THR A 56 20.34 -0.93 -19.33
C THR A 56 19.81 0.46 -19.00
N SER A 57 18.75 0.55 -18.18
CA SER A 57 18.20 1.82 -17.68
C SER A 57 19.21 2.62 -16.82
N ARG A 58 20.15 1.94 -16.14
CA ARG A 58 21.19 2.58 -15.32
C ARG A 58 22.35 3.23 -16.09
N ARG A 59 22.40 3.13 -17.42
CA ARG A 59 23.35 3.90 -18.25
C ARG A 59 22.66 5.10 -18.90
N SER A 60 22.36 6.12 -18.11
CA SER A 60 21.87 7.40 -18.64
C SER A 60 23.04 8.20 -19.24
N PRO A 61 22.89 8.81 -20.44
CA PRO A 61 23.83 9.80 -20.96
C PRO A 61 23.65 11.15 -20.21
N SER A 62 24.79 11.71 -19.77
CA SER A 62 25.08 13.11 -19.41
C SER A 62 23.95 14.06 -18.99
N ALA A 63 24.08 14.57 -17.77
CA ALA A 63 23.35 15.71 -17.23
C ALA A 63 23.43 16.96 -18.13
N ASP A 64 22.28 17.51 -18.51
CA ASP A 64 22.13 18.83 -19.13
C ASP A 64 22.35 19.93 -18.06
N PRO A 65 23.25 20.91 -18.25
CA PRO A 65 23.55 21.91 -17.23
C PRO A 65 22.44 22.97 -17.05
N ARG A 66 21.37 22.98 -17.86
CA ARG A 66 20.41 24.10 -17.88
C ARG A 66 19.22 23.98 -16.93
N TYR A 67 19.18 22.97 -16.06
CA TYR A 67 18.20 22.86 -14.97
C TYR A 67 18.87 22.64 -13.61
N SER A 68 19.77 23.54 -13.23
CA SER A 68 20.18 23.65 -11.83
C SER A 68 19.11 24.40 -11.03
N VAL A 69 18.04 23.70 -10.67
CA VAL A 69 17.13 24.15 -9.62
C VAL A 69 17.89 24.05 -8.29
N PRO A 70 17.95 25.11 -7.46
CA PRO A 70 18.50 25.02 -6.11
C PRO A 70 17.48 24.29 -5.24
N TYR A 71 17.37 22.98 -5.40
CA TYR A 71 16.70 22.16 -4.41
C TYR A 71 17.57 22.14 -3.15
N PRO A 72 17.02 22.49 -1.97
CA PRO A 72 17.67 22.13 -0.74
C PRO A 72 17.82 20.60 -0.75
N ARG A 73 19.06 20.11 -0.79
CA ARG A 73 19.33 18.71 -0.45
C ARG A 73 18.85 18.54 0.99
N LEU A 74 17.87 17.69 1.19
CA LEU A 74 17.75 17.02 2.48
C LEU A 74 17.66 15.52 2.28
N PRO A 75 18.53 14.75 2.94
CA PRO A 75 18.21 13.40 3.37
C PRO A 75 17.33 13.51 4.63
N SER A 76 16.14 14.12 4.57
CA SER A 76 15.30 14.31 5.76
C SER A 76 14.40 13.11 6.05
N PHE A 77 13.93 12.42 5.02
CA PHE A 77 12.91 11.39 5.23
C PHE A 77 13.41 10.16 6.01
N SER A 78 14.63 9.68 5.76
CA SER A 78 15.19 8.54 6.50
C SER A 78 15.40 8.83 8.00
N LEU A 79 15.71 10.09 8.36
CA LEU A 79 15.81 10.54 9.76
C LEU A 79 14.43 10.74 10.39
N ASP A 80 13.48 11.29 9.63
CA ASP A 80 12.11 11.53 10.09
C ASP A 80 11.33 10.22 10.32
N LYS A 81 11.62 9.15 9.56
CA LYS A 81 11.04 7.82 9.80
C LYS A 81 11.35 7.29 11.22
N ILE A 82 12.40 7.81 11.86
CA ILE A 82 12.86 7.41 13.21
C ILE A 82 12.37 8.42 14.26
N SER A 83 11.74 9.53 13.85
CA SER A 83 11.23 10.53 14.79
C SER A 83 10.06 9.96 15.61
N PRO A 84 10.05 10.14 16.94
CA PRO A 84 8.94 9.69 17.80
C PRO A 84 7.60 10.34 17.41
N VAL A 85 7.64 11.54 16.82
CA VAL A 85 6.45 12.25 16.34
C VAL A 85 5.82 11.52 15.16
N SER A 86 6.63 11.02 14.21
CA SER A 86 6.13 10.31 13.03
C SER A 86 5.51 8.97 13.43
N PHE A 87 6.17 8.20 14.28
CA PHE A 87 5.63 6.93 14.78
C PHE A 87 4.30 7.12 15.53
N THR A 88 4.25 8.07 16.47
CA THR A 88 3.04 8.38 17.26
C THR A 88 1.90 8.86 16.36
N SER A 89 2.20 9.68 15.35
CA SER A 89 1.21 10.15 14.37
C SER A 89 0.64 9.00 13.54
N ILE A 90 1.49 8.09 13.06
CA ILE A 90 1.05 6.90 12.31
C ILE A 90 0.17 6.00 13.19
N GLN A 91 0.54 5.80 14.46
CA GLN A 91 -0.30 5.04 15.40
C GLN A 91 -1.66 5.72 15.62
N ALA A 92 -1.68 7.06 15.78
CA ALA A 92 -2.92 7.81 15.91
C ALA A 92 -3.79 7.74 14.66
N PHE A 93 -3.20 7.73 13.46
CA PHE A 93 -3.93 7.44 12.23
C PHE A 93 -4.56 6.04 12.28
N PHE A 94 -3.79 5.00 12.65
CA PHE A 94 -4.31 3.63 12.69
C PHE A 94 -5.44 3.44 13.69
N LYS A 95 -5.42 4.18 14.81
CA LYS A 95 -6.54 4.23 15.76
C LYS A 95 -7.84 4.77 15.15
N HIS A 96 -7.77 5.52 14.05
CA HIS A 96 -8.93 6.09 13.36
C HIS A 96 -9.10 5.55 11.92
N ARG A 97 -8.41 4.46 11.56
CA ARG A 97 -8.32 3.98 10.17
C ARG A 97 -9.67 3.64 9.53
N TRP A 98 -10.67 3.27 10.32
CA TRP A 98 -12.03 2.98 9.83
C TRP A 98 -12.75 4.19 9.24
N GLN A 99 -12.23 5.41 9.43
CA GLN A 99 -12.77 6.64 8.85
C GLN A 99 -12.26 6.92 7.43
N HIS A 100 -11.46 6.01 6.86
CA HIS A 100 -10.79 6.19 5.58
C HIS A 100 -11.20 5.10 4.58
N THR A 101 -11.07 5.41 3.29
CA THR A 101 -11.70 4.65 2.19
C THR A 101 -11.01 3.35 1.81
N PHE A 102 -9.86 3.02 2.41
CA PHE A 102 -9.10 1.81 2.07
C PHE A 102 -8.53 1.13 3.31
N GLU A 103 -8.46 -0.20 3.22
CA GLU A 103 -7.93 -1.05 4.27
C GLU A 103 -6.40 -1.03 4.31
N PHE A 104 -5.87 -1.21 5.52
CA PHE A 104 -4.45 -1.37 5.77
C PHE A 104 -4.22 -2.72 6.42
N ASP A 105 -3.37 -3.54 5.81
CA ASP A 105 -2.74 -4.68 6.45
C ASP A 105 -1.66 -4.14 7.40
N ILE A 106 -1.98 -4.10 8.69
CA ILE A 106 -1.11 -3.49 9.71
C ILE A 106 0.20 -4.27 9.87
N PRO A 107 0.20 -5.62 10.00
CA PRO A 107 1.44 -6.40 10.02
C PRO A 107 2.33 -6.14 8.79
N ARG A 108 1.75 -6.18 7.58
CA ARG A 108 2.49 -5.95 6.34
C ARG A 108 3.02 -4.52 6.25
N PHE A 109 2.24 -3.54 6.71
CA PHE A 109 2.68 -2.15 6.79
C PHE A 109 3.91 -2.02 7.68
N TRP A 110 3.91 -2.57 8.89
CA TRP A 110 5.06 -2.44 9.80
C TRP A 110 6.29 -3.19 9.28
N ALA A 111 6.11 -4.32 8.60
CA ALA A 111 7.19 -5.02 7.91
C ALA A 111 7.81 -4.15 6.79
N ALA A 112 6.99 -3.47 6.00
CA ALA A 112 7.48 -2.54 4.96
C ALA A 112 8.04 -1.22 5.55
N TYR A 113 7.60 -0.83 6.74
CA TYR A 113 8.04 0.38 7.44
C TYR A 113 9.48 0.28 7.95
N ILE A 114 9.98 -0.90 8.29
CA ILE A 114 11.38 -1.06 8.70
C ILE A 114 12.36 -1.10 7.52
N LEU A 115 11.87 -1.28 6.29
CA LEU A 115 12.71 -1.37 5.11
C LEU A 115 13.34 -0.01 4.74
N PRO A 116 14.60 0.00 4.23
CA PRO A 116 15.23 1.20 3.67
C PRO A 116 14.44 1.74 2.48
N GLN A 117 14.42 3.05 2.26
CA GLN A 117 13.63 3.66 1.16
C GLN A 117 14.03 3.22 -0.24
N SER A 118 15.28 2.80 -0.40
CA SER A 118 15.81 2.24 -1.65
C SER A 118 15.27 0.84 -1.95
N HIS A 119 14.65 0.18 -0.97
CA HIS A 119 14.07 -1.14 -1.16
C HIS A 119 12.75 -1.03 -1.93
N PRO A 120 12.49 -1.88 -2.95
CA PRO A 120 11.28 -1.82 -3.76
C PRO A 120 10.00 -1.97 -2.94
N ASP A 121 10.00 -2.89 -1.96
CA ASP A 121 8.84 -3.09 -1.05
C ASP A 121 8.76 -2.08 0.11
N SER A 122 9.69 -1.12 0.20
CA SER A 122 9.56 -0.09 1.23
C SER A 122 8.44 0.88 0.89
N ILE A 123 7.82 1.41 1.93
CA ILE A 123 6.74 2.38 1.80
C ILE A 123 7.29 3.69 1.24
N HIS A 124 6.65 4.16 0.18
CA HIS A 124 6.99 5.42 -0.45
C HIS A 124 6.83 6.60 0.54
N PRO A 125 7.78 7.55 0.54
CA PRO A 125 7.74 8.79 1.32
C PRO A 125 6.38 9.51 1.36
N ALA A 126 5.75 9.70 0.20
CA ALA A 126 4.44 10.35 0.11
C ALA A 126 3.37 9.66 0.99
N LEU A 127 3.33 8.34 1.04
CA LEU A 127 2.32 7.66 1.87
C LEU A 127 2.61 7.87 3.36
N LEU A 128 3.87 7.83 3.77
CA LEU A 128 4.25 8.07 5.17
C LEU A 128 3.96 9.52 5.61
N ASP A 129 4.25 10.52 4.77
CA ASP A 129 3.90 11.92 5.07
C ASP A 129 2.38 12.10 5.16
N ALA A 130 1.59 11.44 4.30
CA ALA A 130 0.13 11.52 4.36
C ALA A 130 -0.46 10.91 5.63
N LEU A 131 0.10 9.78 6.10
CA LEU A 131 -0.27 9.15 7.35
C LEU A 131 0.10 10.04 8.55
N CYS A 132 1.31 10.61 8.54
CA CYS A 132 1.76 11.54 9.58
C CYS A 132 0.91 12.81 9.61
N LEU A 133 0.58 13.38 8.45
CA LEU A 133 -0.27 14.56 8.31
C LEU A 133 -1.62 14.34 8.99
N LEU A 134 -2.33 13.27 8.62
CA LEU A 134 -3.63 12.96 9.22
C LEU A 134 -3.51 12.60 10.70
N GLY A 135 -2.47 11.86 11.09
CA GLY A 135 -2.12 11.59 12.49
C GLY A 135 -1.96 12.85 13.32
N CYS A 136 -1.20 13.82 12.81
CA CYS A 136 -1.02 15.14 13.41
C CYS A 136 -2.35 15.86 13.58
N THR A 137 -3.27 15.74 12.61
CA THR A 137 -4.58 16.37 12.75
C THR A 137 -5.45 15.79 13.87
N TYR A 138 -5.28 14.51 14.21
CA TYR A 138 -5.98 13.87 15.33
C TYR A 138 -5.38 14.27 16.67
N LEU A 139 -4.04 14.36 16.72
CA LEU A 139 -3.29 14.71 17.93
C LEU A 139 -3.15 16.22 18.15
N LYS A 140 -3.51 17.04 17.15
CA LYS A 140 -3.29 18.50 17.09
C LYS A 140 -1.81 18.89 17.20
N HIS A 141 -0.96 18.12 16.53
CA HIS A 141 0.48 18.40 16.46
C HIS A 141 0.79 19.62 15.57
N PRO A 142 1.70 20.53 15.98
CA PRO A 142 2.08 21.71 15.20
C PRO A 142 2.83 21.37 13.90
N GLU A 143 3.33 20.14 13.73
CA GLU A 143 4.07 19.67 12.56
C GLU A 143 3.18 19.39 11.33
N GLU A 144 1.86 19.54 11.44
CA GLU A 144 0.90 19.38 10.33
C GLU A 144 1.34 20.10 9.03
N PRO A 145 1.76 21.39 9.04
CA PRO A 145 2.15 22.10 7.83
C PRO A 145 3.42 21.54 7.18
N LEU A 146 4.35 21.03 8.00
CA LEU A 146 5.59 20.42 7.51
C LEU A 146 5.27 19.17 6.67
N TYR A 147 4.47 18.24 7.21
CA TYR A 147 4.08 17.03 6.47
C TYR A 147 3.26 17.36 5.22
N LEU A 148 2.41 18.39 5.25
CA LEU A 148 1.66 18.82 4.07
C LEU A 148 2.59 19.31 2.95
N SER A 149 3.60 20.12 3.28
CA SER A 149 4.55 20.65 2.30
C SER A 149 5.36 19.54 1.64
N ARG A 150 5.87 18.59 2.45
CA ARG A 150 6.66 17.45 1.98
C ARG A 150 5.84 16.46 1.16
N LEU A 151 4.61 16.17 1.58
CA LEU A 151 3.69 15.30 0.87
C LEU A 151 3.45 15.78 -0.57
N LYS A 152 3.14 17.07 -0.74
CA LYS A 152 2.95 17.66 -2.08
C LYS A 152 4.18 17.47 -2.96
N GLN A 153 5.36 17.78 -2.44
CA GLN A 153 6.61 17.61 -3.16
C GLN A 153 6.87 16.14 -3.52
N SER A 154 6.63 15.22 -2.60
CA SER A 154 6.86 13.79 -2.82
C SER A 154 5.88 13.18 -3.81
N LEU A 155 4.62 13.65 -3.85
CA LEU A 155 3.63 13.24 -4.85
C LEU A 155 4.06 13.67 -6.26
N THR A 156 4.47 14.93 -6.44
CA THR A 156 4.96 15.41 -7.75
C THR A 156 6.13 14.55 -8.25
N ARG A 157 7.12 14.28 -7.39
CA ARG A 157 8.27 13.44 -7.74
C ARG A 157 7.88 12.01 -8.06
N SER A 158 7.00 11.40 -7.27
CA SER A 158 6.54 10.03 -7.49
C SER A 158 5.88 9.86 -8.86
N LEU A 159 5.14 10.88 -9.31
CA LEU A 159 4.52 10.87 -10.63
C LEU A 159 5.56 11.04 -11.76
N GLU A 160 6.56 11.90 -11.57
CA GLU A 160 7.66 12.09 -12.53
C GLU A 160 8.48 10.82 -12.74
N THR A 161 8.75 10.07 -11.67
CA THR A 161 9.60 8.86 -11.72
C THR A 161 8.80 7.56 -11.79
N ALA A 162 7.47 7.63 -11.81
CA ALA A 162 6.57 6.49 -11.64
C ALA A 162 6.93 5.57 -10.44
N ASP A 163 7.41 6.15 -9.34
CA ASP A 163 7.86 5.41 -8.15
C ASP A 163 6.67 5.01 -7.28
N ARG A 164 6.45 3.70 -7.11
CA ARG A 164 5.42 3.10 -6.23
C ARG A 164 4.06 3.77 -6.34
N LEU A 165 3.50 3.77 -7.55
CA LEU A 165 2.24 4.45 -7.89
C LEU A 165 1.05 4.07 -6.99
N PHE A 166 1.02 2.86 -6.42
CA PHE A 166 -0.01 2.50 -5.44
C PHE A 166 0.09 3.32 -4.14
N ASP A 167 1.29 3.60 -3.66
CA ASP A 167 1.49 4.48 -2.51
C ASP A 167 1.13 5.91 -2.85
N PHE A 168 1.46 6.37 -4.06
CA PHE A 168 1.00 7.66 -4.59
C PHE A 168 -0.51 7.79 -4.60
N LEU A 169 -1.24 6.79 -5.10
CA LEU A 169 -2.70 6.80 -5.16
C LEU A 169 -3.33 6.88 -3.76
N ARG A 170 -2.81 6.07 -2.83
CA ARG A 170 -3.23 6.09 -1.43
C ARG A 170 -2.94 7.44 -0.78
N ALA A 171 -1.72 7.96 -0.94
CA ALA A 171 -1.30 9.25 -0.41
C ALA A 171 -2.14 10.41 -0.96
N SER A 172 -2.42 10.42 -2.26
CA SER A 172 -3.28 11.43 -2.91
C SER A 172 -4.70 11.41 -2.35
N SER A 173 -5.25 10.22 -2.12
CA SER A 173 -6.58 10.05 -1.53
C SER A 173 -6.64 10.54 -0.07
N LEU A 174 -5.58 10.28 0.70
CA LEU A 174 -5.45 10.80 2.07
C LEU A 174 -5.28 12.33 2.08
N LEU A 175 -4.54 12.90 1.13
CA LEU A 175 -4.40 14.35 0.96
C LEU A 175 -5.75 15.02 0.64
N ALA A 176 -6.55 14.43 -0.24
CA ALA A 176 -7.90 14.90 -0.52
C ALA A 176 -8.78 14.87 0.76
N THR A 177 -8.66 13.81 1.55
CA THR A 177 -9.35 13.69 2.85
C THR A 177 -8.93 14.79 3.83
N TYR A 178 -7.63 15.11 3.88
CA TYR A 178 -7.10 16.21 4.68
C TYR A 178 -7.74 17.54 4.27
N PHE A 179 -7.72 17.88 2.98
CA PHE A 179 -8.32 19.14 2.50
C PHE A 179 -9.81 19.23 2.77
N TYR A 180 -10.54 18.12 2.58
CA TYR A 180 -11.97 18.06 2.92
C TYR A 180 -12.23 18.38 4.40
N ARG A 181 -11.41 17.82 5.31
CA ARG A 181 -11.51 18.07 6.75
C ARG A 181 -11.13 19.50 7.10
N SER A 182 -10.04 20.02 6.55
CA SER A 182 -9.56 21.38 6.80
C SER A 182 -10.52 22.44 6.26
N GLY A 183 -11.10 22.25 5.07
CA GLY A 183 -12.14 23.13 4.53
C GLY A 183 -13.39 23.18 5.40
N ARG A 184 -13.80 22.04 6.00
CA ARG A 184 -14.88 22.01 6.99
C ARG A 184 -14.53 22.68 8.32
N ARG A 185 -13.26 22.69 8.75
CA ARG A 185 -12.84 23.43 9.96
C ARG A 185 -12.98 24.93 9.75
N VAL A 186 -12.54 25.43 8.59
CA VAL A 186 -12.68 26.86 8.22
C VAL A 186 -14.16 27.26 8.15
N ALA A 187 -15.00 26.44 7.51
CA ALA A 187 -16.44 26.70 7.44
C ALA A 187 -17.13 26.74 8.83
N LYS A 188 -16.72 25.85 9.75
CA LYS A 188 -17.26 25.80 11.12
C LYS A 188 -16.80 26.98 11.99
N SER A 189 -15.58 27.47 11.82
CA SER A 189 -15.11 28.68 12.53
C SER A 189 -15.81 29.94 12.05
N SER A 190 -16.17 30.02 10.76
CA SER A 190 -16.89 31.18 10.21
C SER A 190 -18.35 31.27 10.65
N THR A 191 -18.98 30.15 11.03
CA THR A 191 -20.36 30.15 11.57
C THR A 191 -20.48 30.53 13.05
N SER A 192 -19.37 30.79 13.75
CA SER A 192 -19.39 31.15 15.19
C SER A 192 -19.28 32.67 15.46
N ILE A 193 -19.28 33.53 14.43
CA ILE A 193 -19.09 34.99 14.58
C ILE A 193 -20.42 35.77 14.45
N ALA A 194 -21.58 35.10 14.36
CA ALA A 194 -22.86 35.79 14.19
C ALA A 194 -23.92 35.39 15.24
N VAL A 195 -23.62 35.57 16.52
CA VAL A 195 -24.63 35.90 17.55
C VAL A 195 -23.93 36.66 18.67
N HIS A 196 -23.95 37.99 18.62
CA HIS A 196 -24.05 38.89 19.78
C HIS A 196 -24.51 40.26 19.30
#